data_AF-A0A946DVP2-F1
#
_entry.id   AF-A0A946DVP2-F1
#
_cell.length_a   1.000
_cell.length_b   1.000
_cell.length_c   1.000
_cell.angle_alpha   90.00
_cell.angle_beta   90.00
_cell.angle_gamma   90.00
#
_symmetry.space_group_name_H-M   'P 1'
#
loop_
_entity.id
_entity.type
_entity.pdbx_description
1 polymer ?
#
loop_
_entity_poly.entity_id
_entity_poly.type
_entity_poly.pdbx_seq_one_letter_code
_entity_poly.pdbx_strand_id
1 'polypeptide(L)'
;MSTGSTGTEFTIRRKVLSFLGAKFHIYDSNDKLIGFSKQKAFKLKEDIRLYTDESMDEERLIIQARKVIDFSAAYDVVDSKKDKKIGALQRKGLKSILRDEWIVLDGNDGEIGTIKEDSTGMALVRRFLPLGKLIPQKFMLRDADGNELALFRTHFNLFVHRMTVTVYPESTISPYLILAGGLLLVAIEGRNQ
;
A
#
# COMPACT_ATOMS: atom_id res chain seq x y z
N MET A 1 -26.32 -13.21 8.16
CA MET A 1 -25.44 -13.67 7.06
C MET A 1 -25.90 -12.93 5.81
N SER A 2 -25.18 -11.87 5.44
CA SER A 2 -25.43 -11.12 4.21
C SER A 2 -24.30 -11.45 3.24
N THR A 3 -24.62 -12.19 2.19
CA THR A 3 -23.77 -12.38 1.01
C THR A 3 -23.78 -11.06 0.23
N GLY A 4 -22.96 -10.10 0.69
CA GLY A 4 -22.68 -8.86 -0.02
C GLY A 4 -21.79 -9.13 -1.23
N SER A 5 -22.06 -8.42 -2.32
CA SER A 5 -21.24 -8.39 -3.55
C SER A 5 -19.75 -8.41 -3.23
N THR A 6 -19.04 -9.44 -3.68
CA THR A 6 -17.63 -9.62 -3.36
C THR A 6 -16.83 -8.52 -4.05
N GLY A 7 -16.30 -7.59 -3.26
CA GLY A 7 -15.36 -6.59 -3.74
C GLY A 7 -14.13 -7.21 -4.42
N THR A 8 -13.30 -6.39 -5.08
CA THR A 8 -12.05 -6.89 -5.67
C THR A 8 -11.04 -7.13 -4.55
N GLU A 9 -10.46 -8.31 -4.47
CA GLU A 9 -9.42 -8.64 -3.49
C GLU A 9 -8.09 -8.93 -4.18
N PHE A 10 -7.00 -8.43 -3.58
CA PHE A 10 -5.65 -8.82 -3.94
C PHE A 10 -4.77 -9.04 -2.71
N THR A 11 -3.82 -9.97 -2.82
CA THR A 11 -2.82 -10.27 -1.79
C THR A 11 -1.44 -9.82 -2.23
N ILE A 12 -0.82 -8.94 -1.45
CA ILE A 12 0.57 -8.50 -1.61
C ILE A 12 1.45 -9.35 -0.68
N ARG A 13 2.41 -10.07 -1.25
CA ARG A 13 3.43 -10.83 -0.50
C ARG A 13 4.79 -10.20 -0.73
N ARG A 14 5.41 -9.69 0.34
CA ARG A 14 6.80 -9.21 0.31
C ARG A 14 7.74 -10.31 0.78
N LYS A 15 8.68 -10.67 -0.08
CA LYS A 15 9.82 -11.55 0.22
C LYS A 15 11.07 -10.69 0.36
N VAL A 16 11.63 -10.65 1.57
CA VAL A 16 12.91 -9.98 1.83
C VAL A 16 14.03 -10.94 1.44
N LEU A 17 14.84 -10.55 0.47
CA LEU A 17 16.01 -11.30 0.02
C LEU A 17 17.26 -10.59 0.54
N SER A 18 17.46 -10.58 1.86
CA SER A 18 18.63 -10.02 2.55
C SER A 18 19.35 -8.86 1.81
N PHE A 19 20.52 -9.11 1.22
CA PHE A 19 21.37 -8.12 0.54
C PHE A 19 20.98 -7.83 -0.92
N LEU A 20 20.00 -8.54 -1.48
CA LEU A 20 19.54 -8.37 -2.88
C LEU A 20 18.35 -7.41 -3.01
N GLY A 21 17.63 -7.18 -1.92
CA GLY A 21 16.51 -6.23 -1.83
C GLY A 21 15.20 -6.93 -1.48
N ALA A 22 14.10 -6.44 -2.03
CA ALA A 22 12.76 -6.98 -1.77
C ALA A 22 12.04 -7.32 -3.08
N LYS A 23 11.34 -8.44 -3.08
CA LYS A 23 10.37 -8.79 -4.13
C LYS A 23 8.96 -8.68 -3.56
N PHE A 24 8.05 -8.18 -4.37
CA PHE A 24 6.62 -8.10 -4.08
C PHE A 24 5.88 -8.90 -5.13
N HIS A 25 5.08 -9.85 -4.68
CA HIS A 25 4.20 -10.66 -5.52
C HIS A 25 2.75 -10.29 -5.21
N ILE A 26 1.98 -9.97 -6.23
CA ILE A 26 0.59 -9.58 -6.12
C ILE A 26 -0.27 -10.70 -6.71
N TYR A 27 -1.17 -11.23 -5.89
CA TYR A 27 -2.09 -12.31 -6.27
C TYR A 27 -3.53 -11.81 -6.25
N ASP A 28 -4.38 -12.33 -7.14
CA ASP A 28 -5.82 -12.13 -7.07
C ASP A 28 -6.48 -13.02 -6.00
N SER A 29 -7.81 -12.99 -5.91
CA SER A 29 -8.59 -13.83 -5.00
C SER A 29 -8.51 -15.33 -5.27
N ASN A 30 -8.03 -15.74 -6.45
CA ASN A 30 -7.85 -17.14 -6.85
C ASN A 30 -6.38 -17.59 -6.71
N ASP A 31 -5.55 -16.84 -5.98
CA ASP A 31 -4.10 -17.06 -5.83
C ASP A 31 -3.33 -17.05 -7.17
N LYS A 32 -3.88 -16.45 -8.23
CA LYS A 32 -3.16 -16.24 -9.49
C LYS A 32 -2.24 -15.03 -9.38
N LEU A 33 -0.98 -15.17 -9.81
CA LEU A 33 -0.05 -14.04 -9.90
C LEU A 33 -0.55 -13.05 -10.96
N ILE A 34 -0.79 -11.81 -10.54
CA ILE A 34 -1.28 -10.71 -11.38
C ILE A 34 -0.38 -9.47 -11.33
N GLY A 35 0.68 -9.52 -10.51
CA GLY A 35 1.67 -8.46 -10.51
C GLY A 35 2.95 -8.85 -9.79
N PHE A 36 4.02 -8.16 -10.16
CA PHE A 36 5.35 -8.36 -9.59
C PHE A 36 6.12 -7.04 -9.50
N SER A 37 6.84 -6.83 -8.39
CA SER A 37 7.79 -5.72 -8.26
C SER A 37 9.09 -6.20 -7.62
N LYS A 38 10.21 -5.66 -8.09
CA LYS A 38 11.54 -5.94 -7.55
C LYS A 38 12.22 -4.64 -7.17
N GLN A 39 12.47 -4.46 -5.88
CA GLN A 39 13.25 -3.35 -5.34
C GLN A 39 14.70 -3.81 -5.12
N LYS A 40 15.66 -3.04 -5.63
CA LYS A 40 17.08 -3.29 -5.40
C LYS A 40 17.45 -2.93 -3.96
N ALA A 41 18.30 -3.73 -3.32
CA ALA A 41 18.94 -3.32 -2.08
C ALA A 41 19.77 -2.03 -2.31
N PHE A 42 19.90 -1.21 -1.27
CA PHE A 42 20.73 0.01 -1.24
C PHE A 42 20.28 1.19 -2.11
N LYS A 43 19.15 1.09 -2.82
CA LYS A 43 18.58 2.24 -3.55
C LYS A 43 17.45 2.90 -2.77
N LEU A 44 17.83 3.93 -2.00
CA LEU A 44 16.98 4.63 -1.03
C LEU A 44 15.76 5.35 -1.66
N LYS A 45 15.82 5.67 -2.96
CA LYS A 45 14.88 6.57 -3.66
C LYS A 45 14.36 6.02 -5.00
N GLU A 46 14.49 4.73 -5.27
CA GLU A 46 13.94 4.19 -6.53
C GLU A 46 12.41 4.19 -6.53
N ASP A 47 11.85 4.57 -7.68
CA ASP A 47 10.45 4.38 -8.00
C ASP A 47 10.09 2.89 -7.91
N ILE A 48 8.90 2.58 -7.40
CA ILE A 48 8.39 1.21 -7.39
C ILE A 48 7.72 0.96 -8.73
N ARG A 49 8.24 -0.01 -9.49
CA ARG A 49 7.65 -0.45 -10.76
C ARG A 49 6.88 -1.74 -10.55
N LEU A 50 5.64 -1.79 -11.01
CA LEU A 50 4.80 -2.98 -10.99
C LEU A 50 4.68 -3.53 -12.41
N TYR A 51 5.06 -4.79 -12.58
CA TYR A 51 4.97 -5.56 -13.81
C TYR A 51 3.83 -6.58 -13.70
N THR A 52 3.42 -7.18 -14.82
CA THR A 52 2.40 -8.26 -14.83
C THR A 52 2.87 -9.53 -14.13
N ASP A 53 4.16 -9.85 -14.22
CA ASP A 53 4.75 -11.08 -13.72
C ASP A 53 6.28 -10.95 -13.53
N GLU A 54 6.94 -12.07 -13.21
CA GLU A 54 8.37 -12.09 -12.90
C GLU A 54 9.32 -11.85 -14.09
N SER A 55 8.83 -11.91 -15.34
CA SER A 55 9.65 -11.57 -16.52
C SER A 55 10.10 -10.10 -16.50
N MET A 56 9.27 -9.23 -15.91
CA MET A 56 9.42 -7.78 -15.94
C MET A 56 9.38 -7.18 -17.36
N ASP A 57 8.77 -7.88 -18.33
CA ASP A 57 8.66 -7.42 -19.72
C ASP A 57 7.54 -6.38 -19.91
N GLU A 58 6.43 -6.54 -19.18
CA GLU A 58 5.26 -5.66 -19.29
C GLU A 58 5.03 -4.86 -17.99
N GLU A 59 5.43 -3.59 -18.01
CA GLU A 59 5.17 -2.65 -16.92
C GLU A 59 3.71 -2.15 -16.93
N ARG A 60 3.11 -2.03 -15.75
CA ARG A 60 1.72 -1.60 -15.55
C ARG A 60 1.59 -0.32 -14.75
N LEU A 61 2.34 -0.19 -13.66
CA LEU A 61 2.31 1.00 -12.81
C LEU A 61 3.71 1.45 -12.41
N ILE A 62 3.86 2.76 -12.24
CA ILE A 62 5.01 3.38 -11.58
C ILE A 62 4.51 4.13 -10.33
N ILE A 63 5.17 3.93 -9.19
CA ILE A 63 4.96 4.68 -7.97
C ILE A 63 6.21 5.52 -7.72
N GLN A 64 6.11 6.83 -7.93
CA GLN A 64 7.24 7.74 -7.98
C GLN A 64 7.25 8.68 -6.78
N ALA A 65 8.36 8.76 -6.06
CA ALA A 65 8.48 9.70 -4.96
C ALA A 65 8.65 11.14 -5.50
N ARG A 66 7.85 12.09 -5.00
CA ARG A 66 8.07 13.52 -5.29
C ARG A 66 9.37 14.00 -4.65
N LYS A 67 10.05 14.94 -5.32
CA LYS A 67 11.19 15.64 -4.71
C LYS A 67 10.70 16.31 -3.43
N VAL A 68 11.43 16.12 -2.34
CA VAL A 68 11.09 16.61 -1.01
C VAL A 68 11.09 18.14 -1.05
N ILE A 69 9.92 18.76 -1.01
CA ILE A 69 9.75 20.22 -0.79
C ILE A 69 9.21 20.46 0.62
N ASP A 70 8.41 19.53 1.14
CA ASP A 70 7.80 19.61 2.47
C ASP A 70 8.06 18.35 3.30
N PHE A 71 7.89 18.46 4.61
CA PHE A 71 8.11 17.41 5.62
C PHE A 71 7.17 16.18 5.51
N SER A 72 6.42 16.03 4.41
CA SER A 72 5.54 14.91 4.05
C SER A 72 6.02 14.22 2.77
N ALA A 73 6.24 12.90 2.84
CA ALA A 73 6.55 12.11 1.65
C ALA A 73 5.28 11.93 0.79
N ALA A 74 5.35 12.25 -0.51
CA ALA A 74 4.27 12.04 -1.46
C ALA A 74 4.73 11.17 -2.63
N TYR A 75 3.84 10.32 -3.12
CA TYR A 75 4.13 9.34 -4.17
C TYR A 75 3.07 9.42 -5.27
N ASP A 76 3.48 9.77 -6.48
CA ASP A 76 2.61 9.73 -7.65
C ASP A 76 2.44 8.31 -8.16
N VAL A 77 1.21 7.95 -8.56
CA VAL A 77 0.89 6.65 -9.13
C VAL A 77 0.49 6.86 -10.59
N VAL A 78 1.27 6.26 -11.49
CA VAL A 78 1.17 6.47 -12.94
C VAL A 78 0.84 5.16 -13.63
N ASP A 79 -0.12 5.19 -14.56
CA ASP A 79 -0.38 4.11 -15.51
C ASP A 79 0.73 4.12 -16.57
N SER A 80 1.63 3.13 -16.55
CA SER A 80 2.80 3.10 -17.44
C SER A 80 2.42 2.97 -18.92
N LYS A 81 1.26 2.39 -19.24
CA LYS A 81 0.84 2.21 -20.63
C LYS A 81 0.29 3.50 -21.23
N LYS A 82 -0.38 4.30 -20.40
CA LYS A 82 -1.02 5.55 -20.83
C LYS A 82 -0.18 6.78 -20.55
N ASP A 83 0.92 6.62 -19.80
CA ASP A 83 1.72 7.70 -19.24
C ASP A 83 0.83 8.75 -18.53
N LYS A 84 -0.15 8.25 -17.77
CA LYS A 84 -1.17 9.09 -17.13
C LYS A 84 -1.15 8.88 -15.63
N LYS A 85 -1.04 9.98 -14.88
CA LYS A 85 -1.22 9.99 -13.43
C LYS A 85 -2.64 9.53 -13.07
N ILE A 86 -2.71 8.47 -12.28
CA ILE A 86 -3.95 7.96 -11.68
C ILE A 86 -4.30 8.78 -10.44
N GLY A 87 -3.30 9.08 -9.62
CA GLY A 87 -3.43 9.85 -8.39
C GLY A 87 -2.12 9.91 -7.63
N ALA A 88 -2.18 10.27 -6.36
CA ALA A 88 -1.02 10.28 -5.49
C ALA A 88 -1.37 9.85 -4.06
N LEU A 89 -0.35 9.41 -3.34
CA LEU A 89 -0.44 8.99 -1.94
C LEU A 89 0.53 9.84 -1.12
N GLN A 90 -0.02 10.67 -0.24
CA GLN A 90 0.77 11.58 0.58
C GLN A 90 0.70 11.14 2.04
N ARG A 91 1.87 10.87 2.63
CA ARG A 91 1.98 10.58 4.06
C ARG A 91 1.88 11.89 4.84
N LYS A 92 1.02 11.98 5.85
CA LYS A 92 0.99 13.17 6.71
C LYS A 92 2.23 13.24 7.60
N GLY A 93 3.02 14.32 7.46
CA GLY A 93 4.28 14.56 8.18
C GLY A 93 4.11 15.23 9.56
N LEU A 94 5.08 15.00 10.46
CA LEU A 94 5.29 15.51 11.83
C LEU A 94 4.22 15.21 12.92
N LYS A 95 2.94 15.02 12.60
CA LYS A 95 1.94 14.52 13.59
C LYS A 95 1.91 12.98 13.73
N SER A 96 2.56 12.25 12.82
CA SER A 96 2.60 10.77 12.77
C SER A 96 3.50 10.08 13.81
N ILE A 97 3.79 10.72 14.95
CA ILE A 97 4.42 9.99 16.07
C ILE A 97 3.45 8.94 16.64
N LEU A 98 2.13 9.10 16.44
CA LEU A 98 1.12 8.22 17.05
C LEU A 98 0.41 7.25 16.09
N ARG A 99 0.35 7.54 14.79
CA ARG A 99 -0.41 6.75 13.79
C ARG A 99 0.10 7.00 12.37
N ASP A 100 0.13 5.97 11.54
CA ASP A 100 0.33 6.13 10.10
C ASP A 100 -0.98 6.58 9.44
N GLU A 101 -0.93 7.74 8.77
CA GLU A 101 -2.04 8.33 8.02
C GLU A 101 -1.56 8.77 6.64
N TRP A 102 -2.32 8.40 5.63
CA TRP A 102 -2.08 8.76 4.23
C TRP A 102 -3.29 9.47 3.65
N ILE A 103 -3.04 10.56 2.93
CA ILE A 103 -4.01 11.23 2.08
C ILE A 103 -3.94 10.59 0.69
N VAL A 104 -5.09 10.26 0.13
CA VAL A 104 -5.24 9.78 -1.24
C VAL A 104 -5.71 10.96 -2.08
N LEU A 105 -4.94 11.26 -3.13
CA LEU A 105 -5.18 12.34 -4.06
C LEU A 105 -5.56 11.79 -5.43
N ASP A 106 -6.45 12.48 -6.14
CA ASP A 106 -6.78 12.18 -7.53
C ASP A 106 -5.67 12.62 -8.51
N GLY A 107 -5.90 12.42 -9.81
CA GLY A 107 -4.95 12.81 -10.85
C GLY A 107 -4.62 14.31 -10.88
N ASN A 108 -5.49 15.16 -10.33
CA ASN A 108 -5.36 16.62 -10.27
C ASN A 108 -4.91 17.12 -8.88
N ASP A 109 -4.50 16.22 -7.98
CA ASP A 109 -4.11 16.52 -6.60
C ASP A 109 -5.26 16.96 -5.67
N GLY A 110 -6.51 16.70 -6.03
CA GLY A 110 -7.65 16.83 -5.11
C GLY A 110 -7.70 15.68 -4.11
N GLU A 111 -7.94 15.96 -2.83
CA GLU A 111 -8.13 14.93 -1.81
C GLU A 111 -9.43 14.15 -2.07
N ILE A 112 -9.31 12.84 -2.21
CA ILE A 112 -10.42 11.91 -2.49
C ILE A 112 -10.58 10.84 -1.41
N GLY A 113 -9.67 10.79 -0.44
CA GLY A 113 -9.82 9.91 0.71
C GLY A 113 -8.60 9.87 1.61
N THR A 114 -8.70 9.08 2.67
CA THR A 114 -7.62 8.87 3.64
C THR A 114 -7.49 7.41 4.03
N ILE A 115 -6.26 6.92 4.13
CA ILE A 115 -5.94 5.59 4.67
C ILE A 115 -5.44 5.76 6.09
N LYS A 116 -6.12 5.14 7.06
CA LYS A 116 -5.78 5.26 8.48
C LYS A 116 -5.81 3.92 9.20
N GLU A 117 -4.89 3.73 10.14
CA GLU A 117 -4.79 2.50 10.96
C GLU A 117 -5.93 2.39 11.99
N ASP A 118 -6.68 1.29 12.03
CA ASP A 118 -7.98 1.16 12.73
C ASP A 118 -8.01 1.68 14.19
N SER A 119 -6.96 1.47 15.00
CA SER A 119 -6.95 1.95 16.39
C SER A 119 -5.61 2.52 16.87
N THR A 120 -5.67 3.78 17.33
CA THR A 120 -4.54 4.48 17.95
C THR A 120 -3.98 3.73 19.16
N GLY A 121 -4.85 3.15 20.00
CA GLY A 121 -4.43 2.36 21.16
C GLY A 121 -3.63 1.12 20.76
N MET A 122 -4.08 0.35 19.77
CA MET A 122 -3.34 -0.81 19.29
C MET A 122 -2.05 -0.42 18.57
N ALA A 123 -1.99 0.74 17.92
CA ALA A 123 -0.76 1.26 17.32
C ALA A 123 0.33 1.45 18.39
N LEU A 124 -0.03 2.00 19.57
CA LEU A 124 0.88 2.13 20.70
C LEU A 124 1.28 0.77 21.27
N VAL A 125 0.33 -0.16 21.44
CA VAL A 125 0.61 -1.54 21.90
C VAL A 125 1.63 -2.23 20.99
N ARG A 126 1.44 -2.17 19.67
CA ARG A 126 2.37 -2.71 18.67
C ARG A 126 3.77 -2.13 18.78
N ARG A 127 3.85 -0.84 19.11
CA ARG A 127 5.10 -0.09 19.17
C ARG A 127 5.89 -0.32 20.46
N PHE A 128 5.21 -0.39 21.61
CA PHE A 128 5.87 -0.34 22.91
C PHE A 128 5.91 -1.68 23.66
N LEU A 129 5.07 -2.67 23.31
CA LEU A 129 5.16 -3.99 23.93
C LEU A 129 6.24 -4.86 23.27
N PRO A 130 6.96 -5.69 24.05
CA PRO A 130 7.77 -6.77 23.52
C PRO A 130 6.91 -7.65 22.60
N LEU A 131 7.41 -7.96 21.41
CA LEU A 131 6.68 -8.71 20.37
C LEU A 131 5.41 -8.02 19.81
N GLY A 132 5.15 -6.75 20.13
CA GLY A 132 4.02 -6.00 19.58
C GLY A 132 3.98 -5.99 18.04
N LYS A 133 5.15 -6.04 17.39
CA LYS A 133 5.28 -6.17 15.92
C LYS A 133 4.61 -7.41 15.31
N LEU A 134 4.30 -8.43 16.12
CA LEU A 134 3.60 -9.63 15.67
C LEU A 134 2.09 -9.44 15.56
N ILE A 135 1.54 -8.37 16.13
CA ILE A 135 0.11 -8.09 16.11
C ILE A 135 -0.26 -7.55 14.73
N PRO A 136 -1.22 -8.19 14.03
CA PRO A 136 -1.70 -7.69 12.74
C PRO A 136 -2.22 -6.26 12.80
N GLN A 137 -1.87 -5.49 11.78
CA GLN A 137 -2.36 -4.16 11.48
C GLN A 137 -3.52 -4.19 10.49
N LYS A 138 -4.48 -3.28 10.68
CA LYS A 138 -5.57 -3.00 9.76
C LYS A 138 -5.57 -1.51 9.42
N PHE A 139 -5.72 -1.19 8.15
CA PHE A 139 -5.92 0.17 7.69
C PHE A 139 -7.21 0.24 6.89
N MET A 140 -7.95 1.34 7.04
CA MET A 140 -9.18 1.59 6.30
C MET A 140 -8.99 2.81 5.41
N LEU A 141 -9.35 2.67 4.13
CA LEU A 141 -9.54 3.79 3.22
C LEU A 141 -10.97 4.29 3.34
N ARG A 142 -11.12 5.58 3.62
CA ARG A 142 -12.42 6.26 3.66
C ARG A 142 -12.41 7.53 2.82
N ASP A 143 -13.55 7.88 2.24
CA ASP A 143 -13.75 9.19 1.63
C ASP A 143 -13.98 10.29 2.69
N ALA A 144 -14.31 11.50 2.23
CA ALA A 144 -14.60 12.65 3.08
C ALA A 144 -15.89 12.48 3.92
N ASP A 145 -16.87 11.73 3.42
CA ASP A 145 -18.13 11.46 4.10
C ASP A 145 -18.01 10.32 5.12
N GLY A 146 -16.87 9.62 5.13
CA GLY A 146 -16.57 8.52 6.04
C GLY A 146 -17.00 7.16 5.52
N ASN A 147 -17.45 7.06 4.26
CA ASN A 147 -17.75 5.79 3.62
C ASN A 147 -16.47 4.98 3.48
N GLU A 148 -16.54 3.69 3.77
CA GLU A 148 -15.40 2.81 3.60
C GLU A 148 -15.28 2.40 2.13
N LEU A 149 -14.09 2.52 1.57
CA LEU A 149 -13.82 2.20 0.17
C LEU A 149 -12.89 0.99 0.02
N ALA A 150 -11.97 0.78 0.97
CA ALA A 150 -11.10 -0.39 0.98
C ALA A 150 -10.54 -0.71 2.36
N LEU A 151 -10.26 -2.00 2.58
CA LEU A 151 -9.61 -2.52 3.79
C LEU A 151 -8.24 -3.09 3.43
N PHE A 152 -7.22 -2.72 4.19
CA PHE A 152 -5.89 -3.31 4.14
C PHE A 152 -5.66 -4.08 5.43
N ARG A 153 -5.41 -5.39 5.33
CA ARG A 153 -5.16 -6.26 6.48
C ARG A 153 -3.83 -6.97 6.31
N THR A 154 -2.91 -6.69 7.22
CA THR A 154 -1.69 -7.50 7.34
C THR A 154 -2.00 -8.83 8.02
N HIS A 155 -1.22 -9.85 7.69
CA HIS A 155 -1.31 -11.17 8.32
C HIS A 155 -0.02 -11.47 9.05
N PHE A 156 -0.14 -12.06 10.24
CA PHE A 156 1.02 -12.50 11.00
C PHE A 156 1.77 -13.60 10.24
N ASN A 157 3.06 -13.38 9.99
CA ASN A 157 3.97 -14.38 9.46
C ASN A 157 5.42 -13.93 9.73
N LEU A 158 6.23 -14.80 10.34
CA LEU A 158 7.63 -14.50 10.72
C LEU A 158 8.58 -14.32 9.53
N PHE A 159 8.24 -14.81 8.34
CA PHE A 159 9.14 -14.89 7.19
C PHE A 159 8.67 -14.10 5.97
N VAL A 160 7.36 -13.87 5.83
CA VAL A 160 6.76 -13.18 4.67
C VAL A 160 5.78 -12.13 5.15
N HIS A 161 6.03 -10.86 4.85
CA HIS A 161 5.03 -9.83 5.07
C HIS A 161 3.91 -9.99 4.05
N ARG A 162 2.72 -10.36 4.52
CA ARG A 162 1.52 -10.55 3.70
C ARG A 162 0.48 -9.50 4.06
N MET A 163 -0.06 -8.83 3.05
CA MET A 163 -1.20 -7.93 3.17
C MET A 163 -2.29 -8.36 2.20
N THR A 164 -3.51 -8.53 2.70
CA THR A 164 -4.71 -8.60 1.87
C THR A 164 -5.30 -7.21 1.75
N VAL A 165 -5.72 -6.84 0.55
CA VAL A 165 -6.42 -5.59 0.27
C VAL A 165 -7.74 -5.93 -0.38
N THR A 166 -8.82 -5.46 0.23
CA THR A 166 -10.19 -5.66 -0.24
C THR A 166 -10.73 -4.30 -0.67
N VAL A 167 -10.99 -4.12 -1.96
CA VAL A 167 -11.66 -2.95 -2.54
C VAL A 167 -13.15 -3.20 -2.52
N TYR A 168 -13.93 -2.36 -1.85
CA TYR A 168 -15.37 -2.55 -1.78
C TYR A 168 -16.06 -2.21 -3.10
N PRO A 169 -17.21 -2.83 -3.41
CA PRO A 169 -17.92 -2.62 -4.68
C PRO A 169 -18.29 -1.16 -4.96
N GLU A 170 -18.60 -0.39 -3.92
CA GLU A 170 -18.98 1.02 -3.99
C GLU A 170 -17.75 1.96 -4.05
N SER A 171 -16.53 1.42 -4.09
CA SER A 171 -15.32 2.23 -4.15
C SER A 171 -15.28 3.05 -5.43
N THR A 172 -15.31 4.37 -5.28
CA THR A 172 -15.12 5.33 -6.37
C THR A 172 -13.66 5.50 -6.78
N ILE A 173 -12.72 5.00 -5.97
CA ILE A 173 -11.29 5.11 -6.19
C ILE A 173 -10.79 3.92 -7.03
N SER A 174 -9.92 4.22 -8.00
CA SER A 174 -9.31 3.20 -8.87
C SER A 174 -8.63 2.08 -8.05
N PRO A 175 -8.91 0.80 -8.34
CA PRO A 175 -8.24 -0.33 -7.69
C PRO A 175 -6.71 -0.29 -7.81
N TYR A 176 -6.16 0.32 -8.88
CA TYR A 176 -4.72 0.49 -9.05
C TYR A 176 -4.11 1.49 -8.06
N LEU A 177 -4.82 2.58 -7.75
CA LEU A 177 -4.38 3.54 -6.74
C LEU A 177 -4.45 2.92 -5.34
N ILE A 178 -5.48 2.13 -5.07
CA ILE A 178 -5.62 1.37 -3.81
C ILE A 178 -4.52 0.31 -3.69
N LEU A 179 -4.22 -0.43 -4.76
CA LEU A 179 -3.10 -1.37 -4.82
C LEU A 179 -1.76 -0.71 -4.54
N ALA A 180 -1.51 0.46 -5.14
CA ALA A 180 -0.31 1.24 -4.86
C ALA A 180 -0.21 1.64 -3.38
N GLY A 181 -1.34 1.95 -2.74
CA GLY A 181 -1.41 2.18 -1.29
C GLY A 181 -0.97 0.99 -0.47
N GLY A 182 -1.47 -0.20 -0.80
CA GLY A 182 -1.04 -1.44 -0.16
C GLY A 182 0.46 -1.71 -0.36
N LEU A 183 0.96 -1.49 -1.58
CA LEU A 183 2.39 -1.65 -1.90
C LEU A 183 3.27 -0.70 -1.08
N LEU A 184 2.88 0.57 -0.94
CA LEU A 184 3.62 1.55 -0.14
C LEU A 184 3.60 1.21 1.35
N LEU A 185 2.46 0.81 1.90
CA LEU A 185 2.36 0.37 3.30
C LEU A 185 3.35 -0.79 3.56
N VAL A 186 3.31 -1.83 2.73
CA VAL A 186 4.20 -3.01 2.88
C VAL A 186 5.68 -2.65 2.62
N ALA A 187 5.96 -1.75 1.68
CA ALA A 187 7.32 -1.33 1.35
C ALA A 187 7.95 -0.48 2.46
N ILE A 188 7.18 0.42 3.07
CA ILE A 188 7.66 1.35 4.12
C ILE A 188 7.72 0.67 5.49
N GLU A 189 6.74 -0.15 5.87
CA GLU A 189 6.76 -0.86 7.16
C GLU A 189 8.01 -1.71 7.35
N GLY A 190 8.38 -2.54 6.37
CA GLY A 190 9.58 -3.36 6.49
C GLY A 190 10.89 -2.62 6.18
N ARG A 191 10.90 -1.27 6.16
CA ARG A 191 12.14 -0.46 6.29
C ARG A 191 12.38 -0.02 7.73
N ASN A 192 11.35 -0.02 8.59
CA ASN A 192 11.43 0.36 10.00
C ASN A 192 11.66 -0.86 10.92
N GLN A 193 12.12 -1.98 10.37
CA GLN A 193 12.43 -3.22 11.10
C GLN A 193 13.92 -3.43 11.23
#